data_AF-A0A354C7I4-F1
#
_entry.id   AF-A0A354C7I4-F1
#
_cell.length_a   1.000
_cell.length_b   1.000
_cell.length_c   1.000
_cell.angle_alpha   90.00
_cell.angle_beta   90.00
_cell.angle_gamma   90.00
#
_symmetry.space_group_name_H-M   'P 1'
#
loop_
_entity.id
_entity.type
_entity.pdbx_description
1 polymer ?
#
loop_
_entity_poly.entity_id
_entity_poly.type
_entity_poly.pdbx_seq_one_letter_code
_entity_poly.pdbx_strand_id
1 'polypeptide(L)'
;MTSSVPVLPIAKGEGEISLLPKMANRHGLITGATGTGKTVSLRVLAEQFSSIGVPVFLADVKGDLATLSQPGGENPKVNERIKDLGLEDFRFEGYPVTFWDVFGEKGHPLRATVSEMGPLLLSRILNLNETQSGVLNAIFKIADDNGLL
;
A
#
# COMPACT_ATOMS: atom_id res chain seq x y z
N MET A 1 -4.99 -31.54 9.99
CA MET A 1 -4.51 -31.33 8.61
C MET A 1 -4.00 -29.91 8.50
N THR A 2 -2.70 -29.67 8.69
CA THR A 2 -2.11 -28.36 8.43
C THR A 2 -2.03 -28.21 6.91
N SER A 3 -2.98 -27.51 6.29
CA SER A 3 -2.77 -27.07 4.92
C SER A 3 -1.52 -26.19 4.93
N SER A 4 -0.48 -26.62 4.22
CA SER A 4 0.71 -25.80 4.03
C SER A 4 0.27 -24.60 3.21
N VAL A 5 0.34 -23.40 3.79
CA VAL A 5 0.11 -22.17 3.03
C VAL A 5 1.07 -22.17 1.84
N PRO A 6 0.59 -21.99 0.60
CA PRO A 6 1.42 -22.06 -0.59
C PRO A 6 2.54 -21.02 -0.53
N VAL A 7 3.70 -21.38 -1.09
CA VAL A 7 4.83 -20.45 -1.23
C VAL A 7 4.46 -19.41 -2.29
N LEU A 8 4.82 -18.14 -2.08
CA LEU A 8 4.42 -17.04 -2.94
C LEU A 8 5.54 -16.70 -3.92
N PRO A 9 5.43 -16.99 -5.22
CA PRO A 9 6.41 -16.54 -6.21
C PRO A 9 6.39 -15.01 -6.31
N ILE A 10 7.53 -14.35 -6.06
CA ILE A 10 7.63 -12.88 -6.05
C ILE A 10 8.61 -12.32 -7.08
N ALA A 11 9.54 -13.14 -7.56
CA ALA A 11 10.50 -12.74 -8.59
C ALA A 11 11.04 -13.97 -9.34
N LYS A 12 11.71 -13.73 -10.47
CA LYS A 12 12.40 -14.76 -11.24
C LYS A 12 13.76 -14.23 -11.73
N GLY A 13 14.80 -14.98 -11.40
CA GLY A 13 16.18 -14.79 -11.87
C GLY A 13 16.60 -16.01 -12.68
N GLU A 14 17.68 -16.68 -12.28
CA GLU A 14 18.03 -18.01 -12.80
C GLU A 14 17.00 -19.09 -12.41
N GLY A 15 16.33 -18.88 -11.27
CA GLY A 15 15.21 -19.70 -10.80
C GLY A 15 14.08 -18.84 -10.26
N GLU A 16 13.00 -19.49 -9.84
CA GLU A 16 11.90 -18.84 -9.14
C GLU A 16 12.34 -18.43 -7.73
N ILE A 17 12.04 -17.19 -7.36
CA ILE A 17 12.30 -16.63 -6.03
C ILE A 17 10.96 -16.42 -5.36
N SER A 18 10.76 -17.13 -4.25
CA SER A 18 9.45 -17.21 -3.60
C SER A 18 9.56 -16.87 -2.12
N LEU A 19 8.53 -16.20 -1.60
CA LEU A 19 8.40 -15.80 -0.21
C LEU A 19 7.58 -16.84 0.56
N LEU A 20 8.07 -17.23 1.75
CA LEU A 20 7.28 -18.03 2.68
C LEU A 20 6.29 -17.11 3.43
N PRO A 21 4.95 -17.28 3.29
CA PRO A 21 3.98 -16.39 3.93
C PRO A 21 4.17 -16.23 5.43
N LYS A 22 4.51 -17.32 6.13
CA LYS A 22 4.77 -17.31 7.58
C LYS A 22 5.96 -16.44 7.99
N MET A 23 6.84 -16.11 7.06
CA MET A 23 8.02 -15.28 7.30
C MET A 23 7.81 -13.82 6.91
N ALA A 24 6.69 -13.49 6.26
CA ALA A 24 6.32 -12.13 5.85
C ALA A 24 5.87 -11.23 7.02
N ASN A 25 5.91 -11.73 8.25
CA ASN A 25 5.71 -10.94 9.47
C ASN A 25 6.94 -10.13 9.89
N ARG A 26 8.01 -10.16 9.10
CA ARG A 26 9.23 -9.35 9.30
C ARG A 26 9.20 -8.13 8.39
N HIS A 27 9.74 -7.02 8.89
CA HIS A 27 9.90 -5.81 8.08
C HIS A 27 10.89 -6.06 6.94
N GLY A 28 10.55 -5.55 5.76
CA GLY A 28 11.40 -5.56 4.57
C GLY A 28 11.58 -4.15 4.02
N LEU A 29 12.62 -3.98 3.21
CA LEU A 29 12.93 -2.71 2.54
C LEU A 29 13.07 -2.96 1.04
N ILE A 30 12.28 -2.25 0.24
CA ILE A 30 12.44 -2.19 -1.22
C ILE A 30 13.02 -0.83 -1.56
N THR A 31 14.27 -0.81 -2.02
CA THR A 31 15.00 0.41 -2.40
C THR A 31 15.52 0.30 -3.83
N GLY A 32 15.80 1.43 -4.46
CA GLY A 32 16.27 1.52 -5.84
C GLY A 32 15.98 2.89 -6.46
N ALA A 33 16.63 3.18 -7.58
CA ALA A 33 16.42 4.43 -8.32
C ALA A 33 15.04 4.46 -9.01
N THR A 34 14.66 5.60 -9.59
CA THR A 34 13.45 5.69 -10.42
C THR A 34 13.58 4.74 -11.62
N GLY A 35 12.51 4.01 -11.93
CA GLY A 35 12.50 3.06 -13.05
C GLY A 35 13.08 1.66 -12.76
N THR A 36 13.61 1.40 -11.55
CA THR A 36 14.19 0.08 -11.20
C THR A 36 13.15 -0.95 -10.73
N GLY A 37 11.87 -0.75 -11.02
CA GLY A 37 10.83 -1.74 -10.70
C GLY A 37 10.27 -1.73 -9.28
N LYS A 38 10.59 -0.75 -8.42
CA LYS A 38 10.04 -0.67 -7.04
C LYS A 38 8.51 -0.84 -6.97
N THR A 39 7.79 -0.10 -7.82
CA THR A 39 6.32 -0.17 -7.90
C THR A 39 5.85 -1.55 -8.36
N VAL A 40 6.54 -2.16 -9.34
CA VAL A 40 6.22 -3.51 -9.82
C VAL A 40 6.45 -4.55 -8.71
N SER A 41 7.55 -4.45 -7.97
CA SER A 41 7.82 -5.34 -6.83
C SER A 41 6.76 -5.23 -5.74
N LEU A 42 6.34 -4.01 -5.38
CA LEU A 42 5.25 -3.79 -4.42
C LEU A 42 3.92 -4.37 -4.94
N ARG A 43 3.64 -4.19 -6.23
CA ARG A 43 2.45 -4.72 -6.90
C ARG A 43 2.40 -6.24 -6.80
N VAL A 44 3.47 -6.92 -7.21
CA VAL A 44 3.56 -8.39 -7.15
C VAL A 44 3.38 -8.90 -5.73
N LEU A 45 4.01 -8.27 -4.73
CA LEU A 45 3.81 -8.64 -3.33
C LEU A 45 2.36 -8.49 -2.89
N ALA A 46 1.70 -7.38 -3.24
CA ALA A 46 0.32 -7.13 -2.88
C ALA A 46 -0.64 -8.16 -3.52
N GLU A 47 -0.44 -8.47 -4.81
CA GLU A 47 -1.18 -9.49 -5.56
C GLU A 47 -1.01 -10.87 -4.90
N GLN A 48 0.22 -11.27 -4.61
CA GLN A 48 0.53 -12.56 -3.98
C GLN A 48 -0.02 -12.71 -2.56
N PHE A 49 -0.03 -11.64 -1.75
CA PHE A 49 -0.67 -11.70 -0.43
C PHE A 49 -2.20 -11.76 -0.56
N SER A 50 -2.78 -10.97 -1.46
CA SER A 50 -4.22 -10.95 -1.69
C SER A 50 -4.74 -12.29 -2.22
N SER A 51 -3.98 -12.99 -3.08
CA SER A 51 -4.36 -14.29 -3.64
C SER A 51 -4.50 -15.40 -2.59
N ILE A 52 -3.82 -15.28 -1.44
CA ILE A 52 -3.94 -16.19 -0.30
C ILE A 52 -4.87 -15.65 0.80
N GLY A 53 -5.60 -14.56 0.53
CA GLY A 53 -6.56 -13.94 1.46
C GLY A 53 -5.91 -13.09 2.56
N VAL A 54 -4.64 -12.70 2.41
CA VAL A 54 -3.98 -11.78 3.35
C VAL A 54 -4.28 -10.33 2.92
N PRO A 55 -4.95 -9.52 3.76
CA PRO A 55 -5.23 -8.13 3.43
C PRO A 55 -3.95 -7.30 3.42
N VAL A 56 -3.80 -6.44 2.41
CA VAL A 56 -2.64 -5.56 2.25
C VAL A 56 -3.10 -4.12 2.33
N PHE A 57 -2.53 -3.38 3.29
CA PHE A 57 -2.72 -1.94 3.40
C PHE A 57 -1.55 -1.21 2.72
N LEU A 58 -1.86 -0.34 1.76
CA LEU A 58 -0.86 0.36 0.94
C LEU A 58 -1.13 1.86 0.96
N ALA A 59 -0.08 2.65 1.24
CA ALA A 59 -0.07 4.08 1.00
C ALA A 59 0.45 4.34 -0.43
N ASP A 60 -0.46 4.62 -1.36
CA ASP A 60 -0.13 4.85 -2.76
C ASP A 60 -0.12 6.36 -3.08
N VAL A 61 1.01 7.01 -2.82
CA VAL A 61 1.17 8.46 -3.05
C VAL A 61 1.10 8.82 -4.54
N LYS A 62 1.47 7.89 -5.44
CA LYS A 62 1.53 8.15 -6.89
C LYS A 62 0.25 7.74 -7.62
N GLY A 63 -0.57 6.87 -7.04
CA GLY A 63 -1.74 6.30 -7.69
C GLY A 63 -1.42 5.16 -8.66
N ASP A 64 -0.17 4.70 -8.70
CA ASP A 64 0.28 3.66 -9.65
C ASP A 64 -0.28 2.28 -9.28
N LEU A 65 -0.56 2.02 -7.99
CA LEU A 65 -1.03 0.75 -7.45
C LEU A 65 -2.56 0.65 -7.41
N ALA A 66 -3.29 1.77 -7.50
CA ALA A 66 -4.76 1.78 -7.61
C ALA A 66 -5.29 0.91 -8.77
N THR A 67 -4.49 0.76 -9.82
CA THR A 67 -4.80 -0.06 -11.00
C THR A 67 -4.87 -1.57 -10.71
N LEU A 68 -4.47 -2.03 -9.51
CA LEU A 68 -4.64 -3.41 -9.05
C LEU A 68 -6.09 -3.90 -9.10
N SER A 69 -7.06 -2.98 -9.02
CA SER A 69 -8.49 -3.32 -9.07
C SER A 69 -8.95 -3.84 -10.43
N GLN A 70 -8.23 -3.50 -11.50
CA GLN A 70 -8.60 -3.86 -12.87
C GLN A 70 -7.65 -4.92 -13.43
N PRO A 71 -8.13 -5.84 -14.26
CA PRO A 71 -7.26 -6.66 -15.08
C PRO A 71 -6.33 -5.78 -15.92
N GLY A 72 -5.04 -6.12 -15.95
CA GLY A 72 -4.08 -5.46 -16.83
C GLY A 72 -4.20 -5.89 -18.30
N GLY A 73 -3.15 -5.68 -19.08
CA GLY A 73 -3.01 -6.24 -20.43
C GLY A 73 -2.74 -5.24 -21.55
N GLU A 74 -2.90 -3.94 -21.28
CA GLU A 74 -2.76 -2.90 -22.30
C GLU A 74 -1.31 -2.51 -22.62
N ASN A 75 -0.32 -2.95 -21.83
CA ASN A 75 1.07 -2.54 -21.96
C ASN A 75 1.93 -3.58 -22.71
N PRO A 76 2.42 -3.29 -23.93
CA PRO A 76 3.23 -4.23 -24.72
C PRO A 76 4.52 -4.69 -24.01
N LYS A 77 5.15 -3.80 -23.22
CA LYS A 77 6.38 -4.13 -22.48
C LYS A 77 6.15 -5.20 -21.41
N VAL A 78 4.95 -5.26 -20.85
CA VAL A 78 4.58 -6.30 -19.88
C VAL A 78 4.44 -7.64 -20.59
N ASN A 79 3.84 -7.66 -21.78
CA ASN A 79 3.71 -8.88 -22.58
C ASN A 79 5.07 -9.43 -23.04
N GLU A 80 6.00 -8.57 -23.45
CA GLU A 80 7.39 -8.95 -23.72
C GLU A 80 8.05 -9.55 -22.47
N ARG A 81 7.89 -8.89 -21.32
CA ARG A 81 8.48 -9.35 -20.07
C ARG A 81 7.93 -10.71 -19.61
N ILE A 82 6.63 -10.96 -19.79
CA ILE A 82 5.99 -12.26 -19.49
C ILE A 82 6.63 -13.37 -20.32
N LYS A 83 6.88 -13.11 -21.62
CA LYS A 83 7.55 -14.05 -22.53
C LYS A 83 9.01 -14.28 -22.13
N ASP A 84 9.76 -13.21 -21.84
CA ASP A 84 11.17 -13.30 -21.41
C ASP A 84 11.32 -14.11 -20.12
N LEU A 85 10.34 -13.97 -19.22
CA LEU A 85 10.30 -14.71 -17.96
C LEU A 85 9.73 -16.12 -18.13
N GLY A 86 9.21 -16.51 -19.29
CA GLY A 86 8.61 -17.83 -19.51
C GLY A 86 7.49 -18.15 -18.52
N LEU A 87 6.58 -17.21 -18.29
CA LEU A 87 5.43 -17.41 -17.41
C LEU A 87 4.26 -18.00 -18.21
N GLU A 88 4.19 -19.32 -18.30
CA GLU A 88 3.23 -20.04 -19.17
C GLU A 88 1.76 -19.89 -18.71
N ASP A 89 1.52 -19.79 -17.41
CA ASP A 89 0.17 -19.67 -16.82
C ASP A 89 -0.21 -18.23 -16.43
N PHE A 90 0.51 -17.22 -16.93
CA PHE A 90 0.23 -15.83 -16.58
C PHE A 90 -1.12 -15.38 -17.12
N ARG A 91 -1.96 -14.82 -16.24
CA ARG A 91 -3.25 -14.22 -16.60
C ARG A 91 -3.34 -12.83 -16.01
N PHE A 92 -3.83 -11.88 -16.81
CA PHE A 92 -4.22 -10.59 -16.29
C PHE A 92 -5.50 -10.73 -15.49
N GLU A 93 -5.46 -10.35 -14.22
CA GLU A 93 -6.61 -10.39 -13.32
C GLU A 93 -6.62 -9.13 -12.44
N GLY A 94 -7.81 -8.78 -11.97
CA GLY A 94 -8.00 -7.71 -10.99
C GLY A 94 -8.10 -8.30 -9.59
N TYR A 95 -7.64 -7.53 -8.60
CA TYR A 95 -7.68 -7.90 -7.19
C TYR A 95 -8.72 -7.07 -6.43
N PRO A 96 -9.28 -7.58 -5.32
CA PRO A 96 -10.19 -6.81 -4.49
C PRO A 96 -9.44 -5.61 -3.89
N VAL A 97 -9.88 -4.40 -4.23
CA VAL A 97 -9.30 -3.14 -3.75
C VAL A 97 -10.42 -2.29 -3.13
N THR A 98 -10.15 -1.75 -1.96
CA THR A 98 -10.99 -0.72 -1.33
C THR A 98 -10.18 0.55 -1.22
N PHE A 99 -10.64 1.63 -1.86
CA PHE A 99 -10.03 2.94 -1.73
C PHE A 99 -10.50 3.59 -0.44
N TRP A 100 -9.55 4.07 0.36
CA TRP A 100 -9.84 4.78 1.59
C TRP A 100 -9.80 6.28 1.32
N ASP A 101 -10.82 6.99 1.78
CA ASP A 101 -11.00 8.41 1.57
C ASP A 101 -11.04 9.13 2.92
N VAL A 102 -10.17 10.13 3.08
CA VAL A 102 -10.06 10.95 4.28
C VAL A 102 -11.29 11.83 4.45
N PHE A 103 -11.91 12.27 3.34
CA PHE A 103 -13.10 13.13 3.37
C PHE A 103 -14.40 12.31 3.23
N GLY A 104 -14.29 11.02 2.90
CA GLY A 104 -15.45 10.12 2.78
C GLY A 104 -16.38 10.41 1.60
N GLU A 105 -15.90 11.08 0.54
CA GLU A 105 -16.71 11.47 -0.62
C GLU A 105 -16.73 10.40 -1.72
N LYS A 106 -15.59 9.77 -1.99
CA LYS A 106 -15.36 8.91 -3.17
C LYS A 106 -14.94 7.48 -2.80
N GLY A 107 -14.67 7.22 -1.52
CA GLY A 107 -14.14 5.94 -1.05
C GLY A 107 -14.66 5.55 0.33
N HIS A 108 -14.10 4.48 0.86
CA HIS A 108 -14.37 4.04 2.22
C HIS A 108 -13.89 5.09 3.22
N PRO A 109 -14.76 5.65 4.07
CA PRO A 109 -14.39 6.74 4.95
C PRO A 109 -13.36 6.27 5.98
N LEU A 110 -12.30 7.06 6.17
CA LEU A 110 -11.46 6.92 7.35
C LEU A 110 -12.29 7.24 8.58
N ARG A 111 -12.31 6.33 9.55
CA ARG A 111 -13.02 6.54 10.82
C ARG A 111 -12.33 7.56 11.71
N ALA A 112 -11.01 7.66 11.63
CA ALA A 112 -10.21 8.56 12.46
C ALA A 112 -10.26 9.98 11.88
N THR A 113 -10.72 10.94 12.69
CA THR A 113 -10.75 12.37 12.30
C THR A 113 -9.57 13.14 12.88
N VAL A 114 -9.24 14.28 12.26
CA VAL A 114 -8.25 15.23 12.79
C VAL A 114 -8.62 15.68 14.22
N SER A 115 -9.92 15.85 14.46
CA SER A 115 -10.50 16.24 15.75
C SER A 115 -10.32 15.15 16.82
N GLU A 116 -10.47 13.87 16.47
CA GLU A 116 -10.19 12.73 17.37
C GLU A 116 -8.71 12.53 17.68
N MET A 117 -7.82 12.78 16.70
CA MET A 117 -6.38 12.72 16.94
C MET A 117 -5.94 13.83 17.90
N GLY A 118 -6.49 15.03 17.69
CA GLY A 118 -6.19 16.21 18.50
C GLY A 118 -4.76 16.74 18.32
N PRO A 119 -4.47 17.93 18.89
CA PRO A 119 -3.19 18.61 18.67
C PRO A 119 -2.00 17.85 19.27
N LEU A 120 -2.20 17.14 20.38
CA LEU A 120 -1.13 16.41 21.07
C LEU A 120 -0.61 15.22 20.25
N LEU A 121 -1.50 14.38 19.72
CA LEU A 121 -1.08 13.21 18.94
C LEU A 121 -0.46 13.65 17.61
N LEU A 122 -1.05 14.66 16.96
CA LEU A 122 -0.53 15.23 15.72
C LEU A 122 0.86 15.84 15.92
N SER A 123 1.09 16.58 16.99
CA SER A 123 2.41 17.10 17.36
C SER A 123 3.47 15.99 17.45
N ARG A 124 3.11 14.84 18.04
CA ARG A 124 4.02 13.68 18.15
C ARG A 124 4.28 13.01 16.81
N ILE A 125 3.23 12.79 16.00
CA ILE A 125 3.35 12.15 14.68
C ILE A 125 4.21 12.98 13.75
N LEU A 126 4.04 14.30 13.77
CA LEU A 126 4.79 15.24 12.93
C LEU A 126 6.15 15.61 13.54
N ASN A 127 6.48 15.08 14.72
CA ASN A 127 7.71 15.37 15.46
C ASN A 127 7.97 16.88 15.62
N LEU A 128 6.92 17.61 16.03
CA LEU A 128 6.96 19.06 16.19
C LEU A 128 7.78 19.46 17.43
N ASN A 129 8.51 20.56 17.33
CA ASN A 129 9.14 21.18 18.50
C ASN A 129 8.10 21.85 19.42
N GLU A 130 8.55 22.34 20.59
CA GLU A 130 7.66 22.97 21.59
C GLU A 130 6.87 24.16 21.01
N THR A 131 7.55 25.04 20.25
CA THR A 131 6.90 26.21 19.64
C THR A 131 5.83 25.80 18.63
N GLN A 132 6.16 24.89 17.70
CA GLN A 132 5.24 24.38 16.70
C GLN A 132 4.04 23.66 17.34
N SER A 133 4.28 22.90 18.42
CA SER A 133 3.22 22.25 19.18
C SER A 133 2.33 23.27 19.89
N GLY A 134 2.90 24.32 20.46
CA GLY A 134 2.14 25.43 21.06
C GLY A 134 1.23 26.12 20.04
N VAL A 135 1.75 26.41 18.84
CA VAL A 135 0.97 26.97 17.73
C VAL A 135 -0.16 26.03 17.30
N LEU A 136 0.12 24.73 17.15
CA LEU A 136 -0.90 23.75 16.76
C LEU A 136 -2.03 23.66 17.80
N ASN A 137 -1.71 23.67 19.09
CA ASN A 137 -2.72 23.71 20.17
C ASN A 137 -3.60 24.97 20.10
N ALA A 138 -3.00 26.14 19.85
CA ALA A 138 -3.75 27.38 19.70
C ALA A 138 -4.70 27.33 18.49
N ILE A 139 -4.25 26.78 17.35
CA ILE A 139 -5.09 26.60 16.16
C ILE A 139 -6.27 25.70 16.46
N PHE A 140 -6.05 24.54 17.09
CA PHE A 140 -7.13 23.64 17.48
C PHE A 140 -8.13 24.31 18.42
N LYS A 141 -7.65 25.08 19.40
CA LYS A 141 -8.52 25.81 20.33
C LYS A 141 -9.40 26.84 19.59
N ILE A 142 -8.80 27.64 18.70
CA ILE A 142 -9.52 28.62 17.89
C ILE A 142 -10.56 27.93 17.00
N ALA A 143 -10.20 26.81 16.38
CA ALA A 143 -11.11 26.06 15.51
C ALA A 143 -12.31 25.48 16.28
N ASP A 144 -12.08 24.92 17.47
CA ASP A 144 -13.13 24.43 18.38
C ASP A 144 -14.08 25.56 18.81
N ASP A 145 -13.50 26.69 19.26
CA ASP A 145 -14.26 27.86 19.71
C ASP A 145 -15.15 28.48 18.61
N ASN A 146 -14.81 28.24 17.34
CA ASN A 146 -15.57 28.73 16.18
C ASN A 146 -16.41 27.62 15.49
N GLY A 147 -16.44 26.39 16.02
CA GLY A 147 -17.19 25.28 15.43
C GLY A 147 -16.67 24.82 14.06
N LEU A 148 -15.36 24.88 13.84
CA LEU A 148 -14.68 24.55 12.58
C LEU A 148 -13.99 23.18 12.59
N LEU A 149 -14.14 22.39 13.67
CA LEU A 149 -13.58 21.05 13.86
C LEU A 149 -14.59 19.93 13.67
#